data_AF-A0A7W0RZM9-F1
#
_entry.id   AF-A0A7W0RZM9-F1
#
_cell.length_a   1.000
_cell.length_b   1.000
_cell.length_c   1.000
_cell.angle_alpha   90.00
_cell.angle_beta   90.00
_cell.angle_gamma   90.00
#
_symmetry.space_group_name_H-M   'P 1'
#
loop_
_entity.id
_entity.type
_entity.pdbx_description
1 polymer ?
#
loop_
_entity_poly.entity_id
_entity_poly.type
_entity_poly.pdbx_seq_one_letter_code
_entity_poly.pdbx_strand_id
1 'polypeptide(L)'
;MSFARRCAFVALFLLVAWPSAALAKDRFQHPFPTDLLTVRDRAQLTNVRVSLPLPDCGARPSDCADVEVLNALDGFNVQPRLSIPFSEPIDLGSVSSDTIFLALPSGRRVGINQAVWEPATNTLHAESDELLRQGRRYVLVVTDGVRAADGGRLDTSSFRRDLLTGGGGAAEERYRDRLRDALAWGDVRLRRVVTASLFTTQSVTATSEQIRRQLDAATPEAATFALGPSGERAVFPFASVQGLVVQRQVGTGPSFSTSPVPAAVPVFPGAIGTLAFGRFVSPDYRTAAGVIPPYPTEDGTPEPQALNFVHFNLYLPSGEEPAGGWPVAIFGHGFGDSKQGAPIFVASTLAANGVAMIAINVVGHGGGPLGTITVLRSGDAPVTISAGGRGIDQDGNGTIDSTEGVNAAPPATLVDSRDGLRQTVNDLMQLVRVIEVGVDIDGDGTAELDPARISYGG
;
A
#
# COMPACT_ATOMS: atom_id res chain seq x y z
N MET A 1 21.22 11.66 39.51
CA MET A 1 22.27 10.72 39.06
C MET A 1 21.56 9.52 38.46
N SER A 2 21.75 9.06 37.23
CA SER A 2 22.44 9.55 36.04
C SER A 2 21.90 8.63 34.95
N PHE A 3 21.34 9.20 33.88
CA PHE A 3 21.47 8.74 32.49
C PHE A 3 21.84 7.26 32.28
N ALA A 4 20.85 6.36 32.20
CA ALA A 4 20.99 5.06 31.54
C ALA A 4 19.62 4.39 31.39
N ARG A 5 18.96 4.62 30.24
CA ARG A 5 17.96 3.74 29.58
C ARG A 5 17.30 4.48 28.41
N ARG A 6 18.12 4.77 27.42
CA ARG A 6 17.73 4.98 26.01
C ARG A 6 18.79 4.25 25.18
N CYS A 7 18.39 3.68 24.05
CA CYS A 7 19.15 2.82 23.13
C CYS A 7 18.97 1.30 23.36
N ALA A 8 17.87 0.79 22.81
CA ALA A 8 17.77 -0.60 22.34
C ALA A 8 16.77 -0.65 21.17
N PHE A 9 17.12 0.02 20.05
CA PHE A 9 16.42 -0.10 18.77
C PHE A 9 17.40 0.17 17.63
N VAL A 10 18.49 -0.60 17.56
CA VAL A 10 19.33 -0.75 16.36
C VAL A 10 19.95 -2.14 16.45
N ALA A 11 19.32 -3.15 15.86
CA ALA A 11 19.94 -4.40 15.42
C ALA A 11 18.89 -5.39 14.91
N LEU A 12 18.30 -5.13 13.74
CA LEU A 12 17.72 -6.18 12.91
C LEU A 12 17.72 -5.75 11.44
N PHE A 13 18.92 -5.61 10.85
CA PHE A 13 19.09 -5.30 9.41
C PHE A 13 20.27 -6.08 8.82
N LEU A 14 20.41 -7.37 9.16
CA LEU A 14 21.58 -8.16 8.71
C LEU A 14 21.30 -9.55 8.14
N LEU A 15 20.06 -9.88 7.71
CA LEU A 15 19.80 -11.16 7.05
C LEU A 15 18.78 -11.05 5.89
N VAL A 16 19.10 -10.24 4.88
CA VAL A 16 18.56 -10.42 3.52
C VAL A 16 19.72 -10.35 2.51
N ALA A 17 20.68 -11.25 2.71
CA ALA A 17 21.61 -11.63 1.66
C ALA A 17 21.26 -13.08 1.29
N TRP A 18 20.64 -13.24 0.11
CA TRP A 18 20.16 -14.47 -0.56
C TRP A 18 18.63 -14.55 -0.63
N PRO A 19 18.07 -14.24 -1.82
CA PRO A 19 18.15 -15.15 -2.97
C PRO A 19 18.96 -14.65 -4.18
N SER A 20 19.64 -13.50 -4.09
CA SER A 20 20.42 -12.96 -5.22
C SER A 20 21.54 -13.88 -5.73
N ALA A 21 22.14 -14.71 -4.86
CA ALA A 21 23.27 -15.55 -5.26
C ALA A 21 22.88 -16.77 -6.11
N ALA A 22 21.60 -17.18 -6.11
CA ALA A 22 21.18 -18.36 -6.84
C ALA A 22 20.68 -18.07 -8.26
N LEU A 23 20.33 -16.81 -8.57
CA LEU A 23 20.12 -16.34 -9.94
C LEU A 23 21.44 -15.92 -10.62
N ALA A 24 22.54 -15.88 -9.87
CA ALA A 24 23.79 -15.25 -10.30
C ALA A 24 24.74 -16.15 -11.11
N LYS A 25 24.38 -17.40 -11.43
CA LYS A 25 25.34 -18.33 -12.06
C LYS A 25 25.21 -18.56 -13.56
N ASP A 26 24.18 -18.05 -14.22
CA ASP A 26 24.19 -17.97 -15.68
C ASP A 26 23.07 -17.02 -16.19
N ARG A 27 23.43 -16.01 -17.01
CA ARG A 27 22.58 -15.18 -17.89
C ARG A 27 22.09 -13.75 -17.54
N PHE A 28 22.58 -13.04 -16.53
CA PHE A 28 22.26 -11.60 -16.41
C PHE A 28 23.50 -10.68 -16.45
N GLN A 29 24.03 -10.44 -17.65
CA GLN A 29 24.86 -9.27 -17.95
C GLN A 29 24.03 -8.04 -18.36
N HIS A 30 22.71 -8.10 -18.21
CA HIS A 30 21.80 -7.03 -18.60
C HIS A 30 21.33 -6.23 -17.39
N PRO A 31 21.19 -4.89 -17.49
CA PRO A 31 20.61 -4.11 -16.42
C PRO A 31 19.16 -4.51 -16.12
N PHE A 32 18.77 -4.41 -14.86
CA PHE A 32 17.39 -4.58 -14.39
C PHE A 32 16.82 -3.23 -13.91
N PRO A 33 15.52 -2.93 -14.11
CA PRO A 33 14.49 -3.73 -14.79
C PRO A 33 14.68 -3.88 -16.30
N THR A 34 14.02 -4.87 -16.93
CA THR A 34 14.09 -5.12 -18.38
C THR A 34 12.84 -5.82 -18.93
N ASP A 35 12.33 -5.35 -20.06
CA ASP A 35 11.21 -5.98 -20.79
C ASP A 35 11.60 -7.34 -21.42
N LEU A 36 12.87 -7.74 -21.37
CA LEU A 36 13.27 -9.14 -21.65
C LEU A 36 12.59 -10.13 -20.69
N LEU A 37 12.22 -9.68 -19.49
CA LEU A 37 11.53 -10.45 -18.47
C LEU A 37 10.03 -10.18 -18.46
N THR A 38 9.48 -9.89 -19.65
CA THR A 38 8.05 -9.68 -19.85
C THR A 38 7.57 -10.43 -21.09
N VAL A 39 6.27 -10.72 -21.12
CA VAL A 39 5.57 -11.20 -22.32
C VAL A 39 4.52 -10.17 -22.74
N ARG A 40 4.20 -10.14 -24.03
CA ARG A 40 3.09 -9.32 -24.52
C ARG A 40 1.78 -9.87 -23.98
N ASP A 41 1.00 -9.01 -23.34
CA ASP A 41 -0.32 -9.35 -22.81
C ASP A 41 -1.26 -8.16 -23.04
N ARG A 42 -2.19 -8.29 -24.00
CA ARG A 42 -3.13 -7.20 -24.35
C ARG A 42 -4.26 -7.04 -23.34
N ALA A 43 -4.41 -7.99 -22.43
CA ALA A 43 -5.38 -7.92 -21.36
C ALA A 43 -4.91 -6.95 -20.24
N GLN A 44 -3.66 -6.49 -20.31
CA GLN A 44 -3.08 -5.52 -19.39
C GLN A 44 -2.98 -4.12 -20.01
N LEU A 45 -3.23 -3.07 -19.21
CA LEU A 45 -3.13 -1.66 -19.62
C LEU A 45 -1.75 -1.30 -20.21
N THR A 46 -0.70 -1.94 -19.70
CA THR A 46 0.68 -1.72 -20.13
C THR A 46 1.06 -2.52 -21.39
N ASN A 47 0.16 -3.38 -21.87
CA ASN A 47 0.36 -4.37 -22.94
C ASN A 47 1.44 -5.43 -22.65
N VAL A 48 1.91 -5.52 -21.41
CA VAL A 48 2.91 -6.50 -20.97
C VAL A 48 2.53 -7.12 -19.63
N ARG A 49 3.01 -8.33 -19.40
CA ARG A 49 2.98 -9.00 -18.10
C ARG A 49 4.39 -9.48 -17.76
N VAL A 50 4.80 -9.34 -16.51
CA VAL A 50 6.07 -9.87 -16.02
C VAL A 50 6.11 -11.38 -16.23
N SER A 51 7.26 -11.88 -16.66
CA SER A 51 7.49 -13.28 -17.02
C SER A 51 8.91 -13.68 -16.69
N LEU A 52 9.19 -13.74 -15.39
CA LEU A 52 10.42 -14.27 -14.81
C LEU A 52 10.46 -15.80 -14.94
N PRO A 53 11.65 -16.37 -15.20
CA PRO A 53 11.82 -17.82 -15.21
C PRO A 53 11.57 -18.40 -13.81
N LEU A 54 10.82 -19.49 -13.74
CA LEU A 54 10.64 -20.24 -12.51
C LEU A 54 11.94 -20.99 -12.15
N PRO A 55 12.33 -21.04 -10.87
CA PRO A 55 13.38 -21.95 -10.41
C PRO A 55 12.87 -23.41 -10.39
N ASP A 56 13.70 -24.33 -9.93
CA ASP A 56 13.25 -25.70 -9.63
C ASP A 56 12.26 -25.67 -8.45
N CYS A 57 10.96 -25.75 -8.75
CA CYS A 57 9.91 -25.68 -7.73
C CYS A 57 9.85 -26.88 -6.79
N GLY A 58 10.45 -28.02 -7.17
CA GLY A 58 10.59 -29.15 -6.26
C GLY A 58 11.64 -28.89 -5.18
N ALA A 59 12.72 -28.20 -5.55
CA ALA A 59 13.78 -27.80 -4.63
C ALA A 59 13.50 -26.48 -3.91
N ARG A 60 12.74 -25.57 -4.53
CA ARG A 60 12.50 -24.19 -4.06
C ARG A 60 11.03 -23.76 -4.22
N PRO A 61 10.11 -24.40 -3.48
CA PRO A 61 8.69 -24.10 -3.59
C PRO A 61 8.37 -22.64 -3.25
N SER A 62 9.02 -22.05 -2.25
CA SER A 62 8.80 -20.64 -1.87
C SER A 62 9.25 -19.66 -2.97
N ASP A 63 10.43 -19.86 -3.56
CA ASP A 63 10.91 -19.02 -4.66
C ASP A 63 9.94 -19.09 -5.87
N CYS A 64 9.35 -20.26 -6.13
CA CYS A 64 8.35 -20.38 -7.18
C CYS A 64 7.07 -19.60 -6.87
N ALA A 65 6.56 -19.69 -5.64
CA ALA A 65 5.39 -18.92 -5.22
C ALA A 65 5.61 -17.40 -5.34
N ASP A 66 6.78 -16.91 -4.93
CA ASP A 66 7.17 -15.51 -5.08
C ASP A 66 7.24 -15.09 -6.56
N VAL A 67 7.84 -15.93 -7.42
CA VAL A 67 7.90 -15.67 -8.86
C VAL A 67 6.51 -15.70 -9.50
N GLU A 68 5.59 -16.55 -9.05
CA GLU A 68 4.21 -16.56 -9.52
C GLU A 68 3.48 -15.26 -9.18
N VAL A 69 3.67 -14.71 -7.96
CA VAL A 69 3.15 -13.39 -7.58
C VAL A 69 3.73 -12.30 -8.46
N LEU A 70 5.04 -12.29 -8.69
CA LEU A 70 5.70 -11.31 -9.56
C LEU A 70 5.21 -11.42 -11.01
N ASN A 71 4.99 -12.63 -11.50
CA ASN A 71 4.51 -12.90 -12.86
C ASN A 71 3.05 -12.51 -13.07
N ALA A 72 2.32 -12.11 -12.03
CA ALA A 72 0.99 -11.51 -12.15
C ALA A 72 1.02 -9.99 -12.39
N LEU A 73 2.18 -9.33 -12.24
CA LEU A 73 2.30 -7.89 -12.41
C LEU A 73 2.28 -7.49 -13.89
N ASP A 74 1.62 -6.36 -14.19
CA ASP A 74 1.57 -5.78 -15.52
C ASP A 74 2.74 -4.83 -15.84
N GLY A 75 3.89 -5.03 -15.20
CA GLY A 75 5.09 -4.24 -15.43
C GLY A 75 5.94 -4.13 -14.18
N PHE A 76 6.96 -3.28 -14.26
CA PHE A 76 7.91 -3.08 -13.15
C PHE A 76 7.51 -1.93 -12.24
N ASN A 77 8.07 -1.91 -11.03
CA ASN A 77 7.78 -0.86 -10.04
C ASN A 77 8.02 0.55 -10.61
N VAL A 78 7.18 1.50 -10.23
CA VAL A 78 7.29 2.93 -10.57
C VAL A 78 8.43 3.64 -9.81
N GLN A 79 8.99 3.01 -8.78
CA GLN A 79 10.25 3.39 -8.15
C GLN A 79 11.18 2.17 -8.22
N PRO A 80 11.76 1.87 -9.39
CA PRO A 80 12.56 0.67 -9.56
C PRO A 80 13.91 0.81 -8.88
N ARG A 81 14.34 -0.25 -8.18
CA ARG A 81 15.77 -0.45 -7.91
C ARG A 81 16.45 -0.85 -9.21
N LEU A 82 17.27 0.03 -9.75
CA LEU A 82 18.12 -0.21 -10.90
C LEU A 82 19.28 -1.09 -10.46
N SER A 83 19.56 -2.16 -11.18
CA SER A 83 20.74 -3.01 -10.96
C SER A 83 21.54 -3.08 -12.25
N ILE A 84 22.79 -2.63 -12.19
CA ILE A 84 23.65 -2.42 -13.35
C ILE A 84 24.93 -3.23 -13.16
N PRO A 85 25.02 -4.43 -13.73
CA PRO A 85 26.24 -5.23 -13.67
C PRO A 85 27.31 -4.64 -14.59
N PHE A 86 28.56 -4.64 -14.12
CA PHE A 86 29.74 -4.27 -14.88
C PHE A 86 30.70 -5.47 -14.98
N SER A 87 31.47 -5.55 -16.06
CA SER A 87 32.47 -6.61 -16.26
C SER A 87 33.67 -6.49 -15.31
N GLU A 88 33.90 -5.29 -14.79
CA GLU A 88 35.04 -4.93 -13.94
C GLU A 88 34.65 -3.84 -12.94
N PRO A 89 35.46 -3.63 -11.88
CA PRO A 89 35.24 -2.54 -10.95
C PRO A 89 35.26 -1.16 -11.63
N ILE A 90 34.39 -0.26 -11.17
CA ILE A 90 34.25 1.11 -11.70
C ILE A 90 34.77 2.16 -10.71
N ASP A 91 35.12 3.34 -11.22
CA ASP A 91 35.34 4.53 -10.40
C ASP A 91 33.99 5.15 -10.01
N LEU A 92 33.65 5.05 -8.72
CA LEU A 92 32.40 5.58 -8.18
C LEU A 92 32.31 7.12 -8.28
N GLY A 93 33.42 7.83 -8.37
CA GLY A 93 33.44 9.28 -8.60
C GLY A 93 32.92 9.70 -9.98
N SER A 94 32.85 8.76 -10.91
CA SER A 94 32.32 8.97 -12.27
C SER A 94 30.82 8.68 -12.41
N VAL A 95 30.17 8.19 -11.34
CA VAL A 95 28.75 7.85 -11.31
C VAL A 95 27.93 9.12 -11.00
N SER A 96 27.03 9.49 -11.93
CA SER A 96 26.16 10.65 -11.79
C SER A 96 24.92 10.52 -12.68
N SER A 97 23.93 11.40 -12.50
CA SER A 97 22.76 11.51 -13.37
C SER A 97 23.08 11.94 -14.81
N ASP A 98 24.30 12.40 -15.09
CA ASP A 98 24.77 12.66 -16.45
C ASP A 98 25.31 11.40 -17.14
N THR A 99 25.81 10.45 -16.35
CA THR A 99 26.47 9.23 -16.86
C THR A 99 25.56 8.01 -16.81
N ILE A 100 24.57 8.00 -15.91
CA ILE A 100 23.53 6.98 -15.77
C ILE A 100 22.19 7.69 -15.58
N PHE A 101 21.23 7.43 -16.47
CA PHE A 101 19.91 8.05 -16.40
C PHE A 101 18.84 7.19 -17.08
N LEU A 102 17.59 7.42 -16.75
CA LEU A 102 16.43 6.94 -17.49
C LEU A 102 15.98 8.02 -18.49
N ALA A 103 15.53 7.62 -19.69
CA ALA A 103 14.97 8.55 -20.66
C ALA A 103 13.57 8.12 -21.10
N LEU A 104 12.72 9.13 -21.36
CA LEU A 104 11.36 8.99 -21.88
C LEU A 104 11.30 9.32 -23.38
N PRO A 105 10.29 8.84 -24.12
CA PRO A 105 10.08 9.19 -25.53
C PRO A 105 10.06 10.70 -25.84
N SER A 106 9.74 11.54 -24.85
CA SER A 106 9.76 13.00 -24.98
C SER A 106 11.16 13.61 -24.97
N GLY A 107 12.21 12.82 -24.75
CA GLY A 107 13.59 13.30 -24.54
C GLY A 107 13.90 13.73 -23.11
N ARG A 108 12.90 13.74 -22.22
CA ARG A 108 13.11 14.03 -20.79
C ARG A 108 13.96 12.92 -20.17
N ARG A 109 14.96 13.34 -19.38
CA ARG A 109 15.80 12.47 -18.56
C ARG A 109 15.36 12.51 -17.10
N VAL A 110 15.57 11.38 -16.44
CA VAL A 110 15.35 11.15 -15.01
C VAL A 110 16.65 10.57 -14.48
N GLY A 111 17.24 11.21 -13.48
CA GLY A 111 18.53 10.81 -12.95
C GLY A 111 18.44 9.60 -12.03
N ILE A 112 19.54 9.37 -11.33
CA ILE A 112 19.64 8.34 -10.29
C ILE A 112 19.95 8.97 -8.94
N ASN A 113 19.53 8.30 -7.86
CA ASN A 113 19.91 8.63 -6.49
C ASN A 113 20.27 7.34 -5.73
N GLN A 114 20.73 7.49 -4.48
CA GLN A 114 21.01 6.38 -3.57
C GLN A 114 21.89 5.26 -4.19
N ALA A 115 22.94 5.64 -4.91
CA ALA A 115 23.82 4.70 -5.57
C ALA A 115 24.66 3.91 -4.55
N VAL A 116 24.63 2.58 -4.66
CA VAL A 116 25.36 1.63 -3.81
C VAL A 116 26.09 0.62 -4.67
N TRP A 117 27.38 0.42 -4.40
CA TRP A 117 28.23 -0.53 -5.10
C TRP A 117 28.30 -1.88 -4.37
N GLU A 118 28.10 -2.98 -5.10
CA GLU A 118 28.30 -4.36 -4.62
C GLU A 118 29.59 -4.95 -5.26
N PRO A 119 30.73 -4.96 -4.53
CA PRO A 119 32.01 -5.42 -5.08
C PRO A 119 32.03 -6.90 -5.46
N ALA A 120 31.24 -7.73 -4.80
CA ALA A 120 31.24 -9.19 -5.01
C ALA A 120 30.70 -9.58 -6.40
N THR A 121 29.85 -8.75 -6.99
CA THR A 121 29.18 -9.00 -8.26
C THR A 121 29.50 -7.94 -9.32
N ASN A 122 30.33 -6.94 -8.97
CA ASN A 122 30.54 -5.73 -9.77
C ASN A 122 29.22 -5.05 -10.19
N THR A 123 28.26 -4.95 -9.27
CA THR A 123 26.94 -4.38 -9.57
C THR A 123 26.75 -3.05 -8.89
N LEU A 124 26.35 -2.03 -9.66
CA LEU A 124 25.82 -0.79 -9.11
C LEU A 124 24.31 -0.92 -8.94
N HIS A 125 23.83 -0.68 -7.72
CA HIS A 125 22.42 -0.48 -7.43
C HIS A 125 22.13 1.02 -7.29
N ALA A 126 21.00 1.47 -7.80
CA ALA A 126 20.52 2.85 -7.62
C ALA A 126 19.00 2.89 -7.64
N GLU A 127 18.41 3.98 -7.16
CA GLU A 127 16.99 4.28 -7.37
C GLU A 127 16.83 5.40 -8.41
N SER A 128 15.63 5.54 -8.97
CA SER A 128 15.29 6.72 -9.77
C SER A 128 15.24 7.97 -8.88
N ASP A 129 15.71 9.10 -9.39
CA ASP A 129 15.72 10.36 -8.63
C ASP A 129 14.32 10.94 -8.34
N GLU A 130 13.30 10.44 -9.06
CA GLU A 130 11.90 10.75 -8.87
C GLU A 130 11.02 9.50 -9.04
N LEU A 131 9.76 9.58 -8.61
CA LEU A 131 8.75 8.56 -8.87
C LEU A 131 8.36 8.56 -10.36
N LEU A 132 8.49 7.41 -11.02
CA LEU A 132 8.18 7.26 -12.44
C LEU A 132 6.65 7.25 -12.66
N ARG A 133 6.23 7.74 -13.83
CA ARG A 133 4.83 7.61 -14.25
C ARG A 133 4.53 6.15 -14.58
N GLN A 134 3.46 5.63 -14.00
CA GLN A 134 2.89 4.31 -14.30
C GLN A 134 2.54 4.12 -15.78
N GLY A 135 2.54 2.88 -16.25
CA GLY A 135 2.18 2.51 -17.63
C GLY A 135 3.06 3.14 -18.71
N ARG A 136 4.28 3.57 -18.38
CA ARG A 136 5.22 4.18 -19.34
C ARG A 136 6.45 3.32 -19.57
N ARG A 137 7.05 3.54 -20.74
CA ARG A 137 8.35 2.96 -21.10
C ARG A 137 9.47 3.92 -20.77
N TYR A 138 10.54 3.37 -20.22
CA TYR A 138 11.78 4.07 -19.93
C TYR A 138 12.94 3.27 -20.49
N VAL A 139 13.96 3.97 -21.01
CA VAL A 139 15.25 3.36 -21.30
C VAL A 139 16.27 3.80 -20.25
N LEU A 140 16.82 2.86 -19.50
CA LEU A 140 18.02 3.05 -18.71
C LEU A 140 19.22 3.11 -19.65
N VAL A 141 20.02 4.17 -19.53
CA VAL A 141 21.23 4.39 -20.33
C VAL A 141 22.42 4.55 -19.40
N VAL A 142 23.46 3.75 -19.64
CA VAL A 142 24.77 3.89 -19.00
C VAL A 142 25.78 4.30 -20.06
N THR A 143 26.52 5.37 -19.80
CA THR A 143 27.47 5.93 -20.76
C THR A 143 28.92 5.62 -20.40
N ASP A 144 29.82 5.80 -21.38
CA ASP A 144 31.28 5.76 -21.21
C ASP A 144 31.84 6.95 -20.40
N GLY A 145 30.96 7.79 -19.85
CA GLY A 145 31.28 8.74 -18.79
C GLY A 145 31.54 8.03 -17.45
N VAL A 146 30.91 6.88 -17.21
CA VAL A 146 31.32 5.96 -16.14
C VAL A 146 32.69 5.38 -16.51
N ARG A 147 33.64 5.42 -15.58
CA ARG A 147 35.03 4.99 -15.77
C ARG A 147 35.29 3.66 -15.08
N ALA A 148 36.24 2.91 -15.62
CA ALA A 148 36.84 1.79 -14.90
C ALA A 148 37.60 2.31 -13.66
N ALA A 149 37.87 1.45 -12.68
CA ALA A 149 38.54 1.83 -11.44
C ALA A 149 39.96 2.41 -11.65
N ASP A 150 40.60 2.13 -12.78
CA ASP A 150 41.89 2.71 -13.18
C ASP A 150 41.77 4.08 -13.91
N GLY A 151 40.54 4.60 -14.05
CA GLY A 151 40.21 5.83 -14.78
C GLY A 151 39.98 5.64 -16.28
N GLY A 152 40.11 4.41 -16.78
CA GLY A 152 39.88 4.03 -18.18
C GLY A 152 38.44 4.19 -18.64
N ARG A 153 38.23 4.14 -19.96
CA ARG A 153 36.89 4.06 -20.56
C ARG A 153 36.39 2.62 -20.53
N LEU A 154 35.14 2.44 -20.12
CA LEU A 154 34.45 1.17 -20.24
C LEU A 154 34.23 0.78 -21.71
N ASP A 155 34.21 -0.53 -21.98
CA ASP A 155 33.95 -1.04 -23.33
C ASP A 155 32.50 -0.79 -23.77
N THR A 156 32.34 -0.06 -24.87
CA THR A 156 31.04 0.19 -25.52
C THR A 156 30.81 -0.73 -26.71
N SER A 157 31.84 -1.43 -27.17
CA SER A 157 31.81 -2.22 -28.39
C SER A 157 31.04 -3.54 -28.21
N SER A 158 31.13 -4.16 -27.03
CA SER A 158 30.38 -5.37 -26.69
C SER A 158 28.87 -5.15 -26.72
N PHE A 159 28.36 -4.14 -25.99
CA PHE A 159 26.93 -3.80 -26.02
C PHE A 159 26.44 -3.46 -27.42
N ARG A 160 27.18 -2.64 -28.16
CA ARG A 160 26.80 -2.28 -29.54
C ARG A 160 26.74 -3.52 -30.44
N ARG A 161 27.69 -4.45 -30.31
CA ARG A 161 27.71 -5.69 -31.09
C ARG A 161 26.52 -6.57 -30.75
N ASP A 162 26.19 -6.72 -29.48
CA ASP A 162 25.03 -7.49 -29.03
C ASP A 162 23.71 -6.85 -29.51
N LEU A 163 23.56 -5.53 -29.37
CA LEU A 163 22.37 -4.80 -29.84
C LEU A 163 22.15 -4.91 -31.35
N LEU A 164 23.22 -4.97 -32.16
CA LEU A 164 23.14 -4.99 -33.62
C LEU A 164 23.12 -6.40 -34.22
N THR A 165 23.85 -7.34 -33.62
CA THR A 165 24.14 -8.66 -34.20
C THR A 165 23.99 -9.81 -33.20
N GLY A 166 23.53 -9.53 -31.97
CA GLY A 166 23.30 -10.55 -30.96
C GLY A 166 22.31 -11.61 -31.45
N GLY A 167 22.59 -12.87 -31.10
CA GLY A 167 21.68 -13.99 -31.38
C GLY A 167 20.53 -14.06 -30.38
N GLY A 168 19.61 -15.00 -30.55
CA GLY A 168 18.49 -15.23 -29.63
C GLY A 168 17.25 -15.72 -30.35
N GLY A 169 16.16 -15.90 -29.61
CA GLY A 169 14.85 -16.15 -30.20
C GLY A 169 14.21 -14.87 -30.76
N ALA A 170 13.03 -15.04 -31.36
CA ALA A 170 12.26 -13.93 -31.92
C ALA A 170 11.84 -12.89 -30.86
N ALA A 171 11.80 -13.24 -29.57
CA ALA A 171 11.48 -12.31 -28.49
C ALA A 171 12.66 -11.36 -28.22
N GLU A 172 13.87 -11.90 -28.13
CA GLU A 172 15.11 -11.15 -27.93
C GLU A 172 15.44 -10.26 -29.13
N GLU A 173 15.19 -10.74 -30.36
CA GLU A 173 15.30 -9.92 -31.58
C GLU A 173 14.37 -8.70 -31.51
N ARG A 174 13.08 -8.92 -31.20
CA ARG A 174 12.11 -7.83 -31.05
C ARG A 174 12.47 -6.86 -29.91
N TYR A 175 13.03 -7.36 -28.82
CA TYR A 175 13.49 -6.52 -27.72
C TYR A 175 14.65 -5.63 -28.18
N ARG A 176 15.66 -6.18 -28.87
CA ARG A 176 16.81 -5.41 -29.38
C ARG A 176 16.39 -4.30 -30.34
N ASP A 177 15.45 -4.58 -31.24
CA ASP A 177 14.92 -3.55 -32.15
C ASP A 177 14.24 -2.41 -31.38
N ARG A 178 13.38 -2.74 -30.40
CA ARG A 178 12.74 -1.72 -29.56
C ARG A 178 13.73 -0.94 -28.70
N LEU A 179 14.75 -1.60 -28.14
CA LEU A 179 15.80 -0.94 -27.36
C LEU A 179 16.60 0.01 -28.24
N ARG A 180 16.91 -0.38 -29.49
CA ARG A 180 17.62 0.48 -30.45
C ARG A 180 16.82 1.75 -30.76
N ASP A 181 15.53 1.62 -30.99
CA ASP A 181 14.64 2.77 -31.20
C ASP A 181 14.56 3.65 -29.94
N ALA A 182 14.45 3.03 -28.77
CA ALA A 182 14.35 3.74 -27.50
C ALA A 182 15.63 4.50 -27.12
N LEU A 183 16.82 4.03 -27.53
CA LEU A 183 18.07 4.74 -27.27
C LEU A 183 18.11 6.15 -27.89
N ALA A 184 17.34 6.41 -28.94
CA ALA A 184 17.21 7.75 -29.50
C ALA A 184 16.58 8.75 -28.51
N TRP A 185 15.79 8.27 -27.53
CA TRP A 185 15.16 9.10 -26.50
C TRP A 185 16.17 9.77 -25.57
N GLY A 186 17.32 9.12 -25.36
CA GLY A 186 18.35 9.62 -24.45
C GLY A 186 19.21 10.74 -25.04
N ASP A 187 19.11 11.05 -26.33
CA ASP A 187 20.04 11.94 -27.05
C ASP A 187 21.52 11.59 -26.78
N VAL A 188 21.84 10.30 -26.73
CA VAL A 188 23.20 9.79 -26.58
C VAL A 188 23.59 9.03 -27.83
N ARG A 189 24.75 9.40 -28.39
CA ARG A 189 25.35 8.69 -29.52
C ARG A 189 25.63 7.24 -29.09
N LEU A 190 25.12 6.26 -29.84
CA LEU A 190 25.26 4.83 -29.52
C LEU A 190 26.69 4.39 -29.17
N ARG A 191 27.71 5.00 -29.79
CA ARG A 191 29.14 4.74 -29.50
C ARG A 191 29.61 5.12 -28.08
N ARG A 192 28.77 5.82 -27.32
CA ARG A 192 29.02 6.21 -25.93
C ARG A 192 28.21 5.38 -24.94
N VAL A 193 27.36 4.47 -25.41
CA VAL A 193 26.52 3.64 -24.54
C VAL A 193 27.30 2.38 -24.17
N VAL A 194 27.50 2.20 -22.86
CA VAL A 194 28.16 1.02 -22.27
C VAL A 194 27.16 -0.11 -22.11
N THR A 195 25.96 0.20 -21.61
CA THR A 195 24.84 -0.74 -21.54
C THR A 195 23.53 0.03 -21.44
N ALA A 196 22.42 -0.63 -21.73
CA ALA A 196 21.09 -0.05 -21.62
C ALA A 196 20.02 -1.12 -21.38
N SER A 197 18.89 -0.70 -20.83
CA SER A 197 17.72 -1.56 -20.66
C SER A 197 16.43 -0.80 -20.92
N LEU A 198 15.52 -1.39 -21.71
CA LEU A 198 14.17 -0.87 -21.93
C LEU A 198 13.23 -1.61 -20.99
N PHE A 199 12.41 -0.89 -20.25
CA PHE A 199 11.39 -1.48 -19.39
C PHE A 199 10.09 -0.68 -19.36
N THR A 200 9.00 -1.35 -19.02
CA THR A 200 7.66 -0.78 -18.85
C THR A 200 7.25 -0.80 -17.38
N THR A 201 6.85 0.35 -16.82
CA THR A 201 6.33 0.43 -15.45
C THR A 201 4.88 -0.06 -15.37
N GLN A 202 4.52 -0.75 -14.28
CA GLN A 202 3.19 -1.28 -13.98
C GLN A 202 2.11 -0.20 -13.88
N SER A 203 0.83 -0.61 -13.88
CA SER A 203 -0.32 0.25 -13.56
C SER A 203 -0.67 0.16 -12.06
N VAL A 204 -0.16 1.11 -11.26
CA VAL A 204 -0.32 1.07 -9.80
C VAL A 204 -1.70 1.49 -9.30
N THR A 205 -2.44 2.31 -10.06
CA THR A 205 -3.76 2.82 -9.66
C THR A 205 -4.95 2.03 -10.24
N ALA A 206 -4.73 1.17 -11.24
CA ALA A 206 -5.79 0.56 -12.03
C ALA A 206 -6.86 -0.15 -11.18
N THR A 207 -6.43 -0.94 -10.19
CA THR A 207 -7.32 -1.65 -9.27
C THR A 207 -8.18 -0.72 -8.44
N SER A 208 -7.58 0.27 -7.78
CA SER A 208 -8.34 1.23 -6.97
C SER A 208 -9.28 2.09 -7.82
N GLU A 209 -8.89 2.46 -9.03
CA GLU A 209 -9.75 3.21 -9.95
C GLU A 209 -10.95 2.39 -10.45
N GLN A 210 -10.75 1.11 -10.75
CA GLN A 210 -11.83 0.22 -11.17
C GLN A 210 -12.79 -0.09 -10.02
N ILE A 211 -12.27 -0.37 -8.83
CA ILE A 211 -13.09 -0.57 -7.62
C ILE A 211 -13.88 0.70 -7.33
N ARG A 212 -13.23 1.87 -7.35
CA ARG A 212 -13.93 3.15 -7.18
C ARG A 212 -15.10 3.30 -8.16
N ARG A 213 -14.91 2.98 -9.45
CA ARG A 213 -16.01 3.03 -10.43
C ARG A 213 -17.16 2.09 -10.09
N GLN A 214 -16.89 0.91 -9.54
CA GLN A 214 -17.94 0.00 -9.08
C GLN A 214 -18.70 0.58 -7.88
N LEU A 215 -17.99 1.16 -6.90
CA LEU A 215 -18.60 1.80 -5.73
C LEU A 215 -19.43 3.03 -6.12
N ASP A 216 -18.93 3.86 -7.04
CA ASP A 216 -19.62 5.05 -7.55
C ASP A 216 -20.90 4.68 -8.32
N ALA A 217 -20.90 3.54 -9.02
CA ALA A 217 -22.05 3.02 -9.75
C ALA A 217 -23.12 2.39 -8.83
N ALA A 218 -22.74 1.98 -7.62
CA ALA A 218 -23.64 1.43 -6.63
C ALA A 218 -24.24 2.54 -5.73
N THR A 219 -25.38 2.23 -5.11
CA THR A 219 -25.93 3.01 -3.99
C THR A 219 -25.78 2.16 -2.73
N PRO A 220 -24.91 2.53 -1.77
CA PRO A 220 -24.75 1.76 -0.55
C PRO A 220 -26.00 1.86 0.34
N GLU A 221 -26.16 0.87 1.22
CA GLU A 221 -27.09 0.98 2.34
C GLU A 221 -26.62 2.08 3.30
N ALA A 222 -27.58 2.76 3.96
CA ALA A 222 -27.27 3.71 5.01
C ALA A 222 -26.55 3.04 6.18
N ALA A 223 -25.69 3.79 6.87
CA ALA A 223 -25.07 3.32 8.09
C ALA A 223 -26.13 3.01 9.16
N THR A 224 -25.89 1.96 9.95
CA THR A 224 -26.73 1.64 11.11
C THR A 224 -26.04 1.99 12.41
N PHE A 225 -26.80 2.54 13.35
CA PHE A 225 -26.40 2.81 14.72
C PHE A 225 -27.04 1.84 15.71
N ALA A 226 -27.93 0.95 15.26
CA ALA A 226 -28.60 -0.06 16.09
C ALA A 226 -27.63 -1.22 16.39
N LEU A 227 -26.66 -0.97 17.27
CA LEU A 227 -25.57 -1.89 17.61
C LEU A 227 -25.73 -2.54 18.99
N GLY A 228 -26.71 -2.09 19.79
CA GLY A 228 -27.01 -2.69 21.08
C GLY A 228 -27.52 -4.13 20.94
N PRO A 229 -27.37 -4.98 21.98
CA PRO A 229 -27.79 -6.38 21.95
C PRO A 229 -29.28 -6.59 21.61
N SER A 230 -30.13 -5.59 21.85
CA SER A 230 -31.56 -5.61 21.51
C SER A 230 -31.92 -4.61 20.41
N GLY A 231 -30.92 -4.12 19.67
CA GLY A 231 -31.09 -3.11 18.61
C GLY A 231 -31.07 -1.66 19.10
N GLU A 232 -30.61 -1.41 20.33
CA GLU A 232 -30.47 -0.05 20.85
C GLU A 232 -29.50 0.77 19.99
N ARG A 233 -29.82 2.05 19.79
CA ARG A 233 -28.93 2.99 19.10
C ARG A 233 -27.70 3.28 19.97
N ALA A 234 -26.51 3.11 19.40
CA ALA A 234 -25.24 3.41 20.03
C ALA A 234 -24.86 4.88 19.83
N VAL A 235 -25.74 5.78 20.29
CA VAL A 235 -25.63 7.23 20.14
C VAL A 235 -25.80 7.86 21.51
N PHE A 236 -24.80 8.63 21.93
CA PHE A 236 -24.69 9.11 23.30
C PHE A 236 -24.41 10.62 23.32
N PRO A 237 -25.20 11.42 24.06
CA PRO A 237 -24.78 12.76 24.42
C PRO A 237 -23.41 12.68 25.10
N PHE A 238 -22.40 13.36 24.56
CA PHE A 238 -21.01 13.18 25.02
C PHE A 238 -20.86 13.52 26.50
N ALA A 239 -21.63 14.50 26.99
CA ALA A 239 -21.69 14.89 28.40
C ALA A 239 -22.15 13.77 29.35
N SER A 240 -22.87 12.75 28.86
CA SER A 240 -23.26 11.59 29.69
C SER A 240 -22.22 10.48 29.69
N VAL A 241 -21.23 10.52 28.79
CA VAL A 241 -20.19 9.48 28.68
C VAL A 241 -19.09 9.71 29.70
N GLN A 242 -18.93 8.77 30.63
CA GLN A 242 -17.88 8.82 31.67
C GLN A 242 -16.55 8.23 31.22
N GLY A 243 -16.59 7.35 30.21
CA GLY A 243 -15.43 6.65 29.68
C GLY A 243 -15.84 5.41 28.90
N LEU A 244 -14.85 4.74 28.34
CA LEU A 244 -15.03 3.52 27.56
C LEU A 244 -14.20 2.39 28.18
N VAL A 245 -14.70 1.17 28.11
CA VAL A 245 -13.93 -0.03 28.43
C VAL A 245 -13.89 -0.89 27.18
N VAL A 246 -12.70 -1.07 26.62
CA VAL A 246 -12.48 -1.90 25.43
C VAL A 246 -12.03 -3.28 25.89
N GLN A 247 -12.79 -4.30 25.53
CA GLN A 247 -12.40 -5.70 25.66
C GLN A 247 -11.93 -6.20 24.29
N ARG A 248 -10.64 -6.02 24.01
CA ARG A 248 -10.03 -6.38 22.73
C ARG A 248 -9.77 -7.87 22.66
N GLN A 249 -10.24 -8.55 21.62
CA GLN A 249 -9.86 -9.93 21.35
C GLN A 249 -8.41 -9.98 20.85
N VAL A 250 -7.57 -10.80 21.50
CA VAL A 250 -6.12 -10.92 21.24
C VAL A 250 -5.68 -12.37 20.98
N GLY A 251 -6.62 -13.28 20.73
CA GLY A 251 -6.36 -14.69 20.41
C GLY A 251 -7.61 -15.45 19.94
N THR A 252 -7.43 -16.72 19.55
CA THR A 252 -8.49 -17.57 18.95
C THR A 252 -9.33 -18.39 19.95
N GLY A 253 -8.78 -18.77 21.11
CA GLY A 253 -9.59 -19.07 22.31
C GLY A 253 -10.09 -17.75 22.91
N PRO A 254 -11.06 -17.68 23.85
CA PRO A 254 -11.58 -16.41 24.35
C PRO A 254 -10.53 -15.67 25.20
N SER A 255 -9.54 -15.09 24.51
CA SER A 255 -8.41 -14.36 25.04
C SER A 255 -8.65 -12.90 24.75
N PHE A 256 -8.84 -12.14 25.83
CA PHE A 256 -9.19 -10.75 25.75
C PHE A 256 -8.25 -9.91 26.61
N SER A 257 -7.87 -8.77 26.06
CA SER A 257 -7.22 -7.70 26.81
C SER A 257 -8.26 -6.63 27.12
N THR A 258 -8.47 -6.33 28.40
CA THR A 258 -9.39 -5.26 28.82
C THR A 258 -8.59 -4.00 29.09
N SER A 259 -9.02 -2.88 28.53
CA SER A 259 -8.37 -1.58 28.73
C SER A 259 -9.42 -0.47 28.88
N PRO A 260 -9.37 0.32 29.97
CA PRO A 260 -10.13 1.56 30.02
C PRO A 260 -9.50 2.56 29.05
N VAL A 261 -10.33 3.23 28.25
CA VAL A 261 -9.90 4.30 27.34
C VAL A 261 -10.80 5.53 27.54
N PRO A 262 -10.25 6.76 27.49
CA PRO A 262 -11.08 7.96 27.53
C PRO A 262 -11.97 8.03 26.28
N ALA A 263 -13.17 8.58 26.40
CA ALA A 263 -14.05 8.73 25.24
C ALA A 263 -13.50 9.71 24.19
N ALA A 264 -12.84 10.77 24.66
CA ALA A 264 -11.99 11.69 23.91
C ALA A 264 -10.97 12.31 24.86
N VAL A 265 -9.86 12.84 24.35
CA VAL A 265 -9.01 13.76 25.11
C VAL A 265 -9.62 15.16 25.04
N PRO A 266 -9.98 15.78 26.18
CA PRO A 266 -10.69 17.05 26.21
C PRO A 266 -9.70 18.23 26.07
N VAL A 267 -8.96 18.29 24.96
CA VAL A 267 -8.10 19.45 24.63
C VAL A 267 -8.96 20.72 24.55
N PHE A 268 -10.18 20.58 24.02
CA PHE A 268 -11.23 21.58 24.05
C PHE A 268 -12.47 21.03 24.77
N PRO A 269 -12.57 21.21 26.10
CA PRO A 269 -13.71 20.71 26.88
C PRO A 269 -15.05 21.25 26.37
N GLY A 270 -16.05 20.40 26.26
CA GLY A 270 -17.40 20.76 25.81
C GLY A 270 -17.55 20.88 24.29
N ALA A 271 -16.48 20.76 23.50
CA ALA A 271 -16.55 20.89 22.04
C ALA A 271 -17.26 19.73 21.33
N ILE A 272 -17.28 18.54 21.94
CA ILE A 272 -17.95 17.35 21.40
C ILE A 272 -19.35 17.30 22.00
N GLY A 273 -20.38 17.30 21.15
CA GLY A 273 -21.78 17.18 21.53
C GLY A 273 -22.24 15.73 21.65
N THR A 274 -21.86 14.89 20.67
CA THR A 274 -22.33 13.52 20.54
C THR A 274 -21.17 12.57 20.23
N LEU A 275 -21.17 11.40 20.88
CA LEU A 275 -20.38 10.24 20.48
C LEU A 275 -21.32 9.15 19.99
N ALA A 276 -21.12 8.72 18.75
CA ALA A 276 -21.87 7.65 18.13
C ALA A 276 -20.95 6.53 17.65
N PHE A 277 -21.48 5.32 17.65
CA PHE A 277 -20.84 4.14 17.04
C PHE A 277 -21.78 3.59 15.99
N GLY A 278 -21.25 3.37 14.80
CA GLY A 278 -22.05 2.88 13.70
C GLY A 278 -21.31 1.85 12.87
N ARG A 279 -22.02 1.30 11.89
CA ARG A 279 -21.52 0.28 10.99
C ARG A 279 -22.10 0.46 9.60
N PHE A 280 -21.30 0.16 8.59
CA PHE A 280 -21.73 0.08 7.19
C PHE A 280 -21.24 -1.21 6.54
N VAL A 281 -21.82 -1.54 5.39
CA VAL A 281 -21.43 -2.69 4.56
C VAL A 281 -20.44 -2.23 3.49
N SER A 282 -19.33 -2.94 3.36
CA SER A 282 -18.28 -2.70 2.35
C SER A 282 -17.91 -3.99 1.62
N PRO A 283 -17.79 -4.01 0.29
CA PRO A 283 -17.28 -5.18 -0.41
C PRO A 283 -15.80 -5.44 -0.06
N ASP A 284 -15.46 -6.67 0.30
CA ASP A 284 -14.06 -7.12 0.42
C ASP A 284 -13.62 -7.73 -0.91
N TYR A 285 -12.58 -7.17 -1.52
CA TYR A 285 -12.00 -7.66 -2.76
C TYR A 285 -10.88 -8.68 -2.53
N ARG A 286 -10.55 -8.97 -1.28
CA ARG A 286 -9.48 -9.91 -0.93
C ARG A 286 -10.03 -11.31 -0.69
N THR A 287 -9.26 -12.30 -1.11
CA THR A 287 -9.50 -13.70 -0.73
C THR A 287 -9.25 -13.90 0.77
N ALA A 288 -9.57 -15.09 1.29
CA ALA A 288 -9.22 -15.48 2.65
C ALA A 288 -7.70 -15.40 2.94
N ALA A 289 -6.86 -15.46 1.90
CA ALA A 289 -5.41 -15.29 2.03
C ALA A 289 -4.97 -13.82 2.09
N GLY A 290 -5.89 -12.84 2.07
CA GLY A 290 -5.57 -11.41 2.17
C GLY A 290 -5.11 -10.76 0.85
N VAL A 291 -5.27 -11.45 -0.28
CA VAL A 291 -4.82 -10.98 -1.61
C VAL A 291 -6.01 -10.58 -2.47
N ILE A 292 -5.91 -9.46 -3.19
CA ILE A 292 -6.85 -9.12 -4.27
C ILE A 292 -6.43 -9.96 -5.49
N PRO A 293 -7.28 -10.87 -6.00
CA PRO A 293 -6.92 -11.73 -7.12
C PRO A 293 -6.42 -10.92 -8.33
N PRO A 294 -5.33 -11.33 -8.99
CA PRO A 294 -4.93 -10.73 -10.26
C PRO A 294 -6.05 -10.86 -11.28
N TYR A 295 -6.22 -9.82 -12.09
CA TYR A 295 -7.23 -9.76 -13.13
C TYR A 295 -6.70 -8.93 -14.32
N PRO A 296 -7.29 -9.05 -15.52
CA PRO A 296 -6.92 -8.23 -16.68
C PRO A 296 -7.10 -6.72 -16.40
N THR A 297 -6.03 -5.92 -16.36
CA THR A 297 -6.16 -4.50 -16.00
C THR A 297 -6.78 -3.63 -17.09
N GLU A 298 -6.79 -4.06 -18.36
CA GLU A 298 -7.38 -3.31 -19.49
C GLU A 298 -8.93 -3.39 -19.48
N ASP A 299 -9.48 -4.60 -19.49
CA ASP A 299 -10.90 -4.87 -19.70
C ASP A 299 -11.54 -5.78 -18.64
N GLY A 300 -10.75 -6.25 -17.67
CA GLY A 300 -11.22 -7.01 -16.53
C GLY A 300 -11.84 -6.14 -15.45
N THR A 301 -12.53 -6.80 -14.52
CA THR A 301 -13.19 -6.16 -13.38
C THR A 301 -12.84 -6.96 -12.12
N PRO A 302 -12.25 -6.34 -11.07
CA PRO A 302 -12.00 -7.03 -9.81
C PRO A 302 -13.34 -7.40 -9.16
N GLU A 303 -13.46 -8.63 -8.70
CA GLU A 303 -14.70 -9.16 -8.11
C GLU A 303 -14.65 -9.11 -6.58
N PRO A 304 -15.70 -8.61 -5.91
CA PRO A 304 -15.85 -8.76 -4.47
C PRO A 304 -15.88 -10.25 -4.09
N GLN A 305 -15.08 -10.61 -3.09
CA GLN A 305 -14.98 -11.95 -2.53
C GLN A 305 -15.96 -12.16 -1.35
N ALA A 306 -16.30 -11.07 -0.66
CA ALA A 306 -17.26 -11.07 0.46
C ALA A 306 -17.86 -9.67 0.70
N LEU A 307 -18.79 -9.59 1.64
CA LEU A 307 -19.23 -8.34 2.25
C LEU A 307 -18.70 -8.25 3.68
N ASN A 308 -18.15 -7.09 4.03
CA ASN A 308 -17.63 -6.77 5.34
C ASN A 308 -18.52 -5.79 6.10
N PHE A 309 -18.58 -6.00 7.40
CA PHE A 309 -19.25 -5.16 8.37
C PHE A 309 -18.23 -4.21 9.02
N VAL A 310 -18.06 -3.02 8.46
CA VAL A 310 -17.05 -2.05 8.90
C VAL A 310 -17.64 -1.13 9.97
N HIS A 311 -17.06 -1.14 11.16
CA HIS A 311 -17.52 -0.33 12.29
C HIS A 311 -16.68 0.94 12.44
N PHE A 312 -17.34 2.04 12.78
CA PHE A 312 -16.73 3.35 12.99
C PHE A 312 -17.08 3.95 14.35
N ASN A 313 -16.21 4.84 14.82
CA ASN A 313 -16.54 5.84 15.84
C ASN A 313 -16.84 7.16 15.13
N LEU A 314 -17.86 7.89 15.59
CA LEU A 314 -18.27 9.18 15.05
C LEU A 314 -18.43 10.20 16.19
N TYR A 315 -17.80 11.36 16.03
CA TYR A 315 -17.83 12.46 16.98
C TYR A 315 -18.46 13.67 16.31
N LEU A 316 -19.57 14.17 16.87
CA LEU A 316 -20.21 15.39 16.39
C LEU A 316 -19.82 16.58 17.26
N PRO A 317 -19.64 17.77 16.65
CA PRO A 317 -19.49 19.01 17.40
C PRO A 317 -20.70 19.29 18.29
N SER A 318 -20.47 20.04 19.37
CA SER A 318 -21.52 20.70 20.13
C SER A 318 -21.98 21.97 19.42
N GLY A 319 -23.23 22.37 19.61
CA GLY A 319 -23.75 23.65 19.13
C GLY A 319 -24.87 23.47 18.11
N GLU A 320 -25.16 24.54 17.38
CA GLU A 320 -26.17 24.53 16.31
C GLU A 320 -25.60 23.83 15.07
N GLU A 321 -26.29 22.81 14.62
CA GLU A 321 -25.95 22.09 13.40
C GLU A 321 -26.10 23.00 12.17
N PRO A 322 -25.12 23.04 11.25
CA PRO A 322 -25.26 23.78 10.00
C PRO A 322 -26.41 23.21 9.15
N ALA A 323 -27.09 24.06 8.38
CA ALA A 323 -28.25 23.65 7.55
C ALA A 323 -27.99 22.54 6.51
N GLY A 324 -26.73 22.19 6.24
CA GLY A 324 -26.34 21.09 5.36
C GLY A 324 -25.65 19.92 6.07
N GLY A 325 -25.74 19.86 7.40
CA GLY A 325 -24.98 18.94 8.25
C GLY A 325 -23.59 19.46 8.62
N TRP A 326 -22.91 18.73 9.49
CA TRP A 326 -21.54 19.01 9.89
C TRP A 326 -20.55 18.64 8.78
N PRO A 327 -19.61 19.52 8.39
CA PRO A 327 -18.40 19.10 7.67
C PRO A 327 -17.75 17.93 8.39
N VAL A 328 -17.24 16.95 7.64
CA VAL A 328 -16.70 15.72 8.24
C VAL A 328 -15.27 15.45 7.81
N ALA A 329 -14.43 15.08 8.76
CA ALA A 329 -13.09 14.54 8.55
C ALA A 329 -13.08 13.04 8.83
N ILE A 330 -12.71 12.24 7.83
CA ILE A 330 -12.37 10.84 8.02
C ILE A 330 -10.93 10.80 8.56
N PHE A 331 -10.74 10.28 9.77
CA PHE A 331 -9.44 10.21 10.43
C PHE A 331 -8.88 8.78 10.40
N GLY A 332 -7.77 8.59 9.69
CA GLY A 332 -7.01 7.33 9.66
C GLY A 332 -6.09 7.21 10.87
N HIS A 333 -6.08 6.07 11.54
CA HIS A 333 -5.12 5.80 12.61
C HIS A 333 -3.77 5.30 12.06
N GLY A 334 -2.71 5.40 12.87
CA GLY A 334 -1.38 4.91 12.50
C GLY A 334 -1.30 3.38 12.39
N PHE A 335 -0.31 2.86 11.67
CA PHE A 335 -0.08 1.42 11.55
C PHE A 335 0.26 0.79 12.91
N GLY A 336 -0.43 -0.29 13.27
CA GLY A 336 -0.37 -0.91 14.61
C GLY A 336 -1.29 -0.29 15.67
N ASP A 337 -1.99 0.81 15.35
CA ASP A 337 -2.97 1.45 16.24
C ASP A 337 -4.42 0.98 15.95
N SER A 338 -5.44 1.71 16.42
CA SER A 338 -6.85 1.46 16.15
C SER A 338 -7.67 2.74 16.18
N LYS A 339 -8.97 2.64 15.83
CA LYS A 339 -9.91 3.76 16.01
C LYS A 339 -10.12 4.20 17.47
N GLN A 340 -9.58 3.45 18.44
CA GLN A 340 -9.55 3.78 19.87
C GLN A 340 -8.18 4.34 20.33
N GLY A 341 -7.32 4.72 19.40
CA GLY A 341 -6.01 5.33 19.67
C GLY A 341 -5.98 6.79 19.22
N ALA A 342 -5.20 7.10 18.18
CA ALA A 342 -5.00 8.46 17.68
C ALA A 342 -6.29 9.29 17.47
N PRO A 343 -7.41 8.76 16.93
CA PRO A 343 -8.62 9.56 16.75
C PRO A 343 -9.16 10.22 18.03
N ILE A 344 -9.07 9.53 19.17
CA ILE A 344 -9.54 10.03 20.48
C ILE A 344 -8.81 11.31 20.91
N PHE A 345 -7.57 11.52 20.44
CA PHE A 345 -6.78 12.71 20.75
C PHE A 345 -7.14 13.91 19.89
N VAL A 346 -7.65 13.69 18.67
CA VAL A 346 -7.91 14.75 17.68
C VAL A 346 -9.39 15.14 17.64
N ALA A 347 -10.29 14.26 18.07
CA ALA A 347 -11.74 14.46 18.05
C ALA A 347 -12.19 15.83 18.58
N SER A 348 -11.73 16.25 19.76
CA SER A 348 -12.14 17.52 20.37
C SER A 348 -11.60 18.75 19.63
N THR A 349 -10.45 18.62 18.94
CA THR A 349 -9.86 19.70 18.14
C THR A 349 -10.68 19.94 16.88
N LEU A 350 -11.08 18.87 16.18
CA LEU A 350 -11.95 18.99 15.01
C LEU A 350 -13.33 19.51 15.41
N ALA A 351 -13.90 18.97 16.49
CA ALA A 351 -15.20 19.39 17.00
C ALA A 351 -15.23 20.87 17.41
N ALA A 352 -14.16 21.38 18.03
CA ALA A 352 -14.05 22.81 18.38
C ALA A 352 -14.02 23.75 17.16
N ASN A 353 -13.73 23.21 15.98
CA ASN A 353 -13.75 23.93 14.71
C ASN A 353 -15.00 23.62 13.87
N GLY A 354 -16.03 22.99 14.47
CA GLY A 354 -17.27 22.65 13.78
C GLY A 354 -17.12 21.54 12.74
N VAL A 355 -16.12 20.67 12.89
CA VAL A 355 -15.87 19.53 12.00
C VAL A 355 -16.14 18.24 12.76
N ALA A 356 -17.09 17.44 12.29
CA ALA A 356 -17.32 16.08 12.76
C ALA A 356 -16.13 15.17 12.40
N MET A 357 -15.86 14.15 13.21
CA MET A 357 -14.78 13.20 12.95
C MET A 357 -15.31 11.78 12.91
N ILE A 358 -14.96 11.02 11.88
CA ILE A 358 -15.31 9.61 11.73
C ILE A 358 -14.05 8.76 11.54
N ALA A 359 -13.96 7.60 12.20
CA ALA A 359 -12.78 6.74 12.12
C ALA A 359 -13.15 5.25 12.06
N ILE A 360 -12.52 4.51 11.15
CA ILE A 360 -12.62 3.04 11.02
C ILE A 360 -11.29 2.37 11.40
N ASN A 361 -11.31 1.06 11.63
CA ASN A 361 -10.07 0.29 11.74
C ASN A 361 -9.54 -0.05 10.33
N VAL A 362 -8.22 0.06 10.14
CA VAL A 362 -7.50 -0.57 9.04
C VAL A 362 -7.74 -2.09 9.10
N VAL A 363 -7.75 -2.76 7.94
CA VAL A 363 -7.72 -4.24 7.87
C VAL A 363 -6.66 -4.79 8.85
N GLY A 364 -6.97 -5.84 9.60
CA GLY A 364 -6.03 -6.47 10.53
C GLY A 364 -5.84 -5.74 11.87
N HIS A 365 -6.50 -4.58 12.06
CA HIS A 365 -6.28 -3.75 13.25
C HIS A 365 -7.49 -3.74 14.21
N GLY A 366 -7.24 -3.29 15.45
CA GLY A 366 -8.25 -3.20 16.50
C GLY A 366 -8.56 -4.51 17.23
N GLY A 367 -7.75 -5.55 17.03
CA GLY A 367 -7.96 -6.90 17.56
C GLY A 367 -9.00 -7.69 16.78
N GLY A 368 -9.37 -8.86 17.29
CA GLY A 368 -10.32 -9.76 16.61
C GLY A 368 -11.80 -9.30 16.65
N PRO A 369 -12.65 -9.91 15.81
CA PRO A 369 -14.05 -9.50 15.61
C PRO A 369 -14.97 -9.70 16.83
N LEU A 370 -14.55 -10.52 17.81
CA LEU A 370 -15.30 -10.73 19.06
C LEU A 370 -15.06 -9.63 20.10
N GLY A 371 -14.19 -8.66 19.82
CA GLY A 371 -13.93 -7.55 20.72
C GLY A 371 -15.16 -6.67 20.94
N THR A 372 -15.29 -6.13 22.15
CA THR A 372 -16.41 -5.25 22.53
C THR A 372 -15.91 -3.92 23.10
N ILE A 373 -16.79 -2.92 23.05
CA ILE A 373 -16.62 -1.63 23.71
C ILE A 373 -17.84 -1.39 24.60
N THR A 374 -17.59 -1.11 25.87
CA THR A 374 -18.61 -0.76 26.87
C THR A 374 -18.55 0.73 27.14
N VAL A 375 -19.64 1.44 26.86
CA VAL A 375 -19.80 2.87 27.13
C VAL A 375 -20.34 3.03 28.55
N LEU A 376 -19.54 3.65 29.42
CA LEU A 376 -19.94 3.97 30.79
C LEU A 376 -20.69 5.31 30.79
N ARG A 377 -21.86 5.35 31.44
CA ARG A 377 -22.79 6.49 31.36
C ARG A 377 -23.16 7.02 32.74
N SER A 378 -23.37 8.33 32.84
CA SER A 378 -23.84 8.97 34.05
C SER A 378 -25.34 8.73 34.25
N GLY A 379 -25.71 8.04 35.33
CA GLY A 379 -27.11 7.84 35.72
C GLY A 379 -27.86 6.76 34.94
N ASP A 380 -27.24 6.17 33.92
CA ASP A 380 -27.81 5.10 33.08
C ASP A 380 -26.96 3.83 33.11
N ALA A 381 -27.54 2.69 32.74
CA ALA A 381 -26.81 1.42 32.60
C ALA A 381 -25.73 1.52 31.50
N PRO A 382 -24.57 0.85 31.64
CA PRO A 382 -23.60 0.75 30.56
C PRO A 382 -24.18 0.09 29.30
N VAL A 383 -23.69 0.47 28.13
CA VAL A 383 -24.06 -0.16 26.85
C VAL A 383 -22.83 -0.83 26.26
N THR A 384 -22.91 -2.13 26.00
CA THR A 384 -21.84 -2.89 25.36
C THR A 384 -22.21 -3.19 23.91
N ILE A 385 -21.33 -2.85 22.99
CA ILE A 385 -21.48 -3.05 21.55
C ILE A 385 -20.21 -3.68 20.97
N SER A 386 -20.28 -4.15 19.71
CA SER A 386 -19.09 -4.65 19.02
C SER A 386 -18.05 -3.53 18.86
N ALA A 387 -16.79 -3.83 19.18
CA ALA A 387 -15.68 -2.94 18.88
C ALA A 387 -15.29 -2.97 17.40
N GLY A 388 -15.78 -3.93 16.61
CA GLY A 388 -15.46 -4.08 15.18
C GLY A 388 -13.96 -4.20 14.90
N GLY A 389 -13.27 -5.05 15.67
CA GLY A 389 -11.89 -5.44 15.39
C GLY A 389 -11.80 -6.19 14.05
N ARG A 390 -10.70 -5.99 13.31
CA ARG A 390 -10.47 -6.55 11.98
C ARG A 390 -9.29 -7.52 11.93
N GLY A 391 -8.72 -7.86 13.09
CA GLY A 391 -7.63 -8.80 13.23
C GLY A 391 -8.08 -10.26 13.13
N ILE A 392 -7.20 -11.12 12.62
CA ILE A 392 -7.38 -12.57 12.57
C ILE A 392 -6.06 -13.24 12.95
N ASP A 393 -6.13 -14.46 13.49
CA ASP A 393 -4.96 -15.34 13.67
C ASP A 393 -4.65 -15.98 12.33
N GLN A 394 -3.79 -15.30 11.56
CA GLN A 394 -3.47 -15.63 10.18
C GLN A 394 -2.34 -16.66 10.10
N ASP A 395 -1.42 -16.66 11.07
CA ASP A 395 -0.30 -17.61 11.11
C ASP A 395 -0.62 -18.89 11.93
N GLY A 396 -1.75 -18.92 12.63
CA GLY A 396 -2.23 -20.07 13.38
C GLY A 396 -1.54 -20.26 14.74
N ASN A 397 -0.88 -19.23 15.27
CA ASN A 397 -0.15 -19.29 16.53
C ASN A 397 -1.05 -19.14 17.78
N GLY A 398 -2.34 -18.88 17.60
CA GLY A 398 -3.32 -18.75 18.67
C GLY A 398 -3.48 -17.32 19.23
N THR A 399 -2.66 -16.39 18.78
CA THR A 399 -2.69 -14.96 19.15
C THR A 399 -3.23 -14.13 17.99
N ILE A 400 -3.66 -12.90 18.29
CA ILE A 400 -4.03 -11.90 17.28
C ILE A 400 -3.20 -10.67 17.56
N ASP A 401 -2.14 -10.49 16.78
CA ASP A 401 -1.24 -9.34 16.89
C ASP A 401 -1.89 -8.04 16.39
N SER A 402 -1.25 -6.90 16.67
CA SER A 402 -1.81 -5.57 16.39
C SER A 402 -2.11 -5.28 14.91
N THR A 403 -1.49 -6.02 14.00
CA THR A 403 -1.59 -5.84 12.54
C THR A 403 -2.00 -7.12 11.82
N GLU A 404 -2.36 -8.16 12.54
CA GLU A 404 -2.53 -9.49 11.96
C GLU A 404 -3.80 -9.61 11.12
N GLY A 405 -3.68 -10.08 9.87
CA GLY A 405 -4.75 -10.04 8.87
C GLY A 405 -4.61 -8.94 7.82
N VAL A 406 -3.67 -8.00 7.98
CA VAL A 406 -3.36 -6.99 6.94
C VAL A 406 -2.45 -7.53 5.85
N ASN A 407 -1.56 -8.45 6.19
CA ASN A 407 -0.59 -9.03 5.27
C ASN A 407 -1.23 -10.19 4.51
N ALA A 408 -0.70 -10.50 3.33
CA ALA A 408 -1.06 -11.71 2.62
C ALA A 408 -0.48 -12.97 3.30
N ALA A 409 -1.28 -14.04 3.34
CA ALA A 409 -0.85 -15.35 3.83
C ALA A 409 -0.08 -16.14 2.75
N PRO A 410 0.67 -17.18 3.14
CA PRO A 410 1.24 -18.14 2.18
C PRO A 410 0.17 -18.70 1.23
N PRO A 411 0.50 -18.92 -0.06
CA PRO A 411 1.82 -18.76 -0.68
C PRO A 411 2.14 -17.33 -1.16
N ALA A 412 1.26 -16.35 -0.94
CA ALA A 412 1.37 -15.01 -1.52
C ALA A 412 2.02 -13.97 -0.60
N THR A 413 2.91 -14.40 0.31
CA THR A 413 3.51 -13.52 1.34
C THR A 413 4.27 -12.32 0.74
N LEU A 414 4.76 -12.43 -0.50
CA LEU A 414 5.41 -11.32 -1.21
C LEU A 414 4.48 -10.11 -1.45
N VAL A 415 3.17 -10.32 -1.47
CA VAL A 415 2.18 -9.21 -1.55
C VAL A 415 2.23 -8.34 -0.28
N ASP A 416 2.59 -8.94 0.85
CA ASP A 416 2.65 -8.29 2.16
C ASP A 416 1.36 -7.50 2.45
N SER A 417 1.46 -6.31 3.06
CA SER A 417 0.33 -5.45 3.41
C SER A 417 -0.34 -4.74 2.23
N ARG A 418 0.16 -4.86 0.99
CA ARG A 418 -0.30 -4.08 -0.17
C ARG A 418 -1.81 -4.17 -0.36
N ASP A 419 -2.34 -5.39 -0.36
CA ASP A 419 -3.75 -5.63 -0.68
C ASP A 419 -4.65 -5.39 0.53
N GLY A 420 -4.18 -5.61 1.77
CA GLY A 420 -4.88 -5.19 2.99
C GLY A 420 -5.04 -3.67 3.10
N LEU A 421 -3.99 -2.91 2.74
CA LEU A 421 -4.04 -1.46 2.69
C LEU A 421 -4.93 -0.95 1.55
N ARG A 422 -4.87 -1.57 0.36
CA ARG A 422 -5.81 -1.26 -0.74
C ARG A 422 -7.25 -1.53 -0.34
N GLN A 423 -7.54 -2.63 0.34
CA GLN A 423 -8.88 -2.90 0.83
C GLN A 423 -9.33 -1.85 1.85
N THR A 424 -8.46 -1.38 2.73
CA THR A 424 -8.79 -0.28 3.64
C THR A 424 -9.13 0.99 2.87
N VAL A 425 -8.40 1.31 1.79
CA VAL A 425 -8.74 2.43 0.90
C VAL A 425 -10.10 2.22 0.24
N ASN A 426 -10.45 1.01 -0.18
CA ASN A 426 -11.77 0.69 -0.72
C ASN A 426 -12.87 0.92 0.33
N ASP A 427 -12.63 0.53 1.59
CA ASP A 427 -13.57 0.77 2.69
C ASP A 427 -13.76 2.27 2.97
N LEU A 428 -12.71 3.09 2.82
CA LEU A 428 -12.79 4.55 2.93
C LEU A 428 -13.58 5.16 1.78
N MET A 429 -13.38 4.68 0.54
CA MET A 429 -14.20 5.09 -0.61
C MET A 429 -15.67 4.74 -0.38
N GLN A 430 -15.95 3.54 0.12
CA GLN A 430 -17.30 3.12 0.48
C GLN A 430 -17.89 3.99 1.60
N LEU A 431 -17.10 4.35 2.62
CA LEU A 431 -17.55 5.25 3.68
C LEU A 431 -17.94 6.62 3.15
N VAL A 432 -17.20 7.16 2.17
CA VAL A 432 -17.60 8.39 1.47
C VAL A 432 -18.97 8.24 0.83
N ARG A 433 -19.21 7.13 0.10
CA ARG A 433 -20.54 6.85 -0.50
C ARG A 433 -21.64 6.71 0.55
N VAL A 434 -21.33 6.13 1.71
CA VAL A 434 -22.26 6.01 2.85
C VAL A 434 -22.61 7.38 3.44
N ILE A 435 -21.65 8.31 3.50
CA ILE A 435 -21.90 9.70 3.89
C ILE A 435 -22.81 10.39 2.86
N GLU A 436 -22.58 10.16 1.57
CA GLU A 436 -23.35 10.77 0.48
C GLU A 436 -24.81 10.31 0.39
N VAL A 437 -25.14 9.08 0.80
CA VAL A 437 -26.55 8.64 0.89
C VAL A 437 -27.29 9.17 2.11
N GLY A 438 -26.56 9.78 3.06
CA GLY A 438 -27.08 10.33 4.30
C GLY A 438 -26.78 9.43 5.50
N VAL A 439 -26.13 10.01 6.51
CA VAL A 439 -25.93 9.37 7.82
C VAL A 439 -26.87 10.06 8.79
N ASP A 440 -27.93 9.35 9.17
CA ASP A 440 -28.98 9.78 10.12
C ASP A 440 -28.66 9.18 11.51
N ILE A 441 -28.10 10.00 12.39
CA ILE A 441 -27.50 9.66 13.66
C ILE A 441 -28.56 9.66 14.77
N ASP A 442 -29.51 10.59 14.77
CA ASP A 442 -30.55 10.64 15.79
C ASP A 442 -31.84 9.88 15.41
N GLY A 443 -32.01 9.52 14.14
CA GLY A 443 -33.15 8.77 13.62
C GLY A 443 -34.34 9.63 13.21
N ASP A 444 -34.16 10.95 13.03
CA ASP A 444 -35.22 11.88 12.67
C ASP A 444 -35.49 11.96 11.15
N GLY A 445 -34.69 11.23 10.35
CA GLY A 445 -34.79 11.19 8.89
C GLY A 445 -34.01 12.30 8.17
N THR A 446 -33.22 13.08 8.89
CA THR A 446 -32.26 14.06 8.34
C THR A 446 -30.83 13.54 8.51
N ALA A 447 -29.93 13.96 7.62
CA ALA A 447 -28.53 13.55 7.68
C ALA A 447 -27.69 14.64 8.36
N GLU A 448 -26.95 14.28 9.40
CA GLU A 448 -26.19 15.25 10.19
C GLU A 448 -24.76 15.48 9.67
N LEU A 449 -24.36 14.78 8.59
CA LEU A 449 -23.06 14.97 7.94
C LEU A 449 -23.24 15.62 6.56
N ASP A 450 -22.41 16.62 6.29
CA ASP A 450 -22.40 17.33 5.00
C ASP A 450 -21.63 16.53 3.95
N PRO A 451 -22.32 15.94 2.94
CA PRO A 451 -21.68 15.11 1.94
C PRO A 451 -20.82 15.92 0.95
N ALA A 452 -21.00 17.24 0.87
CA ALA A 452 -20.19 18.11 0.01
C ALA A 452 -18.88 18.55 0.69
N ARG A 453 -18.71 18.30 1.99
CA ARG A 453 -17.55 18.74 2.78
C ARG A 453 -16.93 17.57 3.55
N ILE A 454 -16.34 16.65 2.78
CA ILE A 454 -15.60 15.50 3.30
C ILE A 454 -14.10 15.75 3.15
N SER A 455 -13.34 15.57 4.23
CA SER A 455 -11.88 15.64 4.25
C SER A 455 -11.28 14.36 4.83
N TYR A 456 -9.99 14.12 4.56
CA TYR A 456 -9.23 13.01 5.14
C TYR A 456 -7.98 13.54 5.85
N GLY A 457 -7.67 12.98 7.02
CA GLY A 457 -6.42 13.22 7.75
C GLY A 457 -5.99 11.98 8.52
N GLY A 458 -4.71 11.87 8.87
CA GLY A 458 -4.16 10.71 9.60
C GLY A 458 -2.65 10.71 9.68
#